data_AF-A0A7S3Y1Q3-F1
#
_entry.id   AF-A0A7S3Y1Q3-F1
#
_cell.length_a   1.000
_cell.length_b   1.000
_cell.length_c   1.000
_cell.angle_alpha   90.00
_cell.angle_beta   90.00
_cell.angle_gamma   90.00
#
_symmetry.space_group_name_H-M   'P 1'
#
loop_
_entity.id
_entity.type
_entity.pdbx_description
1 polymer ?
#
loop_
_entity_poly.entity_id
_entity_poly.type
_entity_poly.pdbx_seq_one_letter_code
_entity_poly.pdbx_strand_id
1 'polypeptide(L)'
;QVFEGERAMTKDNRHLGKFELSGIPPAPRGTPQIEVTFDVDENSILQVSAMDKANNKKEEITITNDKGRLSEEEIERMVNEAAQFEDEDKKMREKVESRNGLEGVAYSLKNQVNDKEK
;
A
#
# COMPACT_ATOMS: atom_id res chain seq x y z
N GLN A 1 -1.72 -4.03 -4.61
CA GLN A 1 -2.77 -4.66 -3.78
C GLN A 1 -3.54 -3.53 -3.11
N VAL A 2 -4.85 -3.69 -2.93
CA VAL A 2 -5.79 -2.69 -2.41
C VAL A 2 -6.54 -3.33 -1.25
N PHE A 3 -6.66 -2.60 -0.14
CA PHE A 3 -7.31 -3.04 1.10
C PHE A 3 -8.24 -1.94 1.62
N GLU A 4 -9.25 -2.34 2.40
CA GLU A 4 -10.22 -1.47 3.07
C GLU A 4 -10.25 -1.83 4.57
N GLY A 5 -10.13 -0.82 5.44
CA GLY A 5 -10.21 -0.99 6.89
C GLY A 5 -9.39 0.06 7.66
N GLU A 6 -9.66 0.15 8.96
CA GLU A 6 -9.10 1.17 9.87
C GLU A 6 -7.83 0.71 10.62
N ARG A 7 -7.42 -0.56 10.47
CA ARG A 7 -6.27 -1.10 11.20
C ARG A 7 -4.94 -0.73 10.56
N ALA A 8 -3.89 -0.65 11.38
CA ALA A 8 -2.57 -0.20 10.94
C ALA A 8 -1.88 -1.15 9.95
N MET A 9 -2.19 -2.44 10.03
CA MET A 9 -1.53 -3.49 9.27
C MET A 9 -2.46 -4.06 8.20
N THR A 10 -1.98 -4.13 6.96
CA THR A 10 -2.79 -4.58 5.81
C THR A 10 -3.33 -6.01 5.94
N LYS A 11 -2.65 -6.88 6.71
CA LYS A 11 -3.08 -8.27 6.96
C LYS A 11 -4.40 -8.36 7.75
N ASP A 12 -4.72 -7.31 8.51
CA ASP A 12 -5.89 -7.24 9.38
C ASP A 12 -7.03 -6.43 8.75
N ASN A 13 -6.86 -5.98 7.50
CA ASN A 13 -7.85 -5.24 6.71
C ASN A 13 -8.47 -6.13 5.62
N ARG A 14 -9.62 -5.72 5.09
CA ARG A 14 -10.33 -6.44 4.01
C ARG A 14 -9.57 -6.27 2.70
N HIS A 15 -9.19 -7.36 2.05
CA HIS A 15 -8.55 -7.32 0.74
C HIS A 15 -9.61 -7.07 -0.37
N LEU A 16 -9.45 -5.98 -1.11
CA LEU A 16 -10.35 -5.61 -2.20
C LEU A 16 -9.88 -6.12 -3.56
N GLY A 17 -8.57 -6.14 -3.79
CA GLY A 17 -8.05 -6.55 -5.09
C GLY A 17 -6.55 -6.36 -5.25
N LYS A 18 -6.03 -6.87 -6.36
CA LYS A 18 -4.63 -6.73 -6.74
C LYS A 18 -4.56 -6.42 -8.23
N PHE A 19 -3.76 -5.41 -8.57
CA PHE A 19 -3.32 -5.15 -9.92
C PHE A 19 -1.80 -5.27 -9.99
N GLU A 20 -1.30 -5.67 -11.16
CA GLU A 20 0.13 -5.83 -11.42
C GLU A 20 0.52 -4.94 -12.60
N LEU A 21 1.28 -3.88 -12.31
CA LEU A 21 1.87 -3.04 -13.34
C LEU A 21 3.16 -3.70 -13.84
N SER A 22 3.10 -4.31 -15.02
CA SER A 22 4.21 -5.03 -15.65
C SER A 22 4.96 -4.16 -16.66
N GLY A 23 6.19 -4.53 -17.01
CA GLY A 23 6.92 -3.90 -18.12
C GLY A 23 7.47 -2.50 -17.84
N ILE A 24 7.70 -2.17 -16.56
CA ILE A 24 8.40 -0.94 -16.16
C ILE A 24 9.89 -1.10 -16.52
N PRO A 25 10.49 -0.20 -17.31
CA PRO A 25 11.89 -0.28 -17.66
C PRO A 25 12.78 -0.12 -16.40
N PRO A 26 13.91 -0.83 -16.32
CA PRO A 26 14.83 -0.70 -15.20
C PRO A 26 15.36 0.74 -15.14
N ALA A 27 15.17 1.39 -14.00
CA ALA A 27 15.67 2.74 -13.73
C ALA A 27 16.34 2.80 -12.36
N PRO A 28 17.21 3.80 -12.12
CA PRO A 28 17.79 4.03 -10.81
C PRO A 28 16.71 4.14 -9.72
N ARG A 29 17.02 3.67 -8.52
CA ARG A 29 16.09 3.72 -7.38
C ARG A 29 15.65 5.17 -7.13
N GLY A 30 14.34 5.40 -7.05
CA GLY A 30 13.74 6.73 -6.85
C GLY A 30 13.41 7.50 -8.13
N THR A 31 13.77 6.97 -9.32
CA THR A 31 13.44 7.59 -10.61
C THR A 31 12.08 7.19 -11.19
N PRO A 32 11.61 5.92 -11.12
CA PRO A 32 10.29 5.54 -11.62
C PRO A 32 9.18 6.37 -10.98
N GLN A 33 8.33 6.99 -11.79
CA GLN A 33 7.18 7.76 -11.34
C GLN A 33 5.90 7.01 -11.74
N ILE A 34 5.34 6.29 -10.78
CA ILE A 34 4.05 5.63 -10.94
C ILE A 34 2.98 6.53 -10.31
N GLU A 35 2.04 7.00 -11.13
CA GLU A 35 0.85 7.69 -10.67
C GLU A 35 -0.23 6.68 -10.37
N VAL A 36 -0.82 6.75 -9.18
CA VAL A 36 -1.95 5.89 -8.80
C VAL A 36 -3.13 6.80 -8.48
N THR A 37 -4.23 6.58 -9.17
CA THR A 37 -5.47 7.35 -9.02
C THR A 37 -6.55 6.44 -8.45
N PHE A 38 -7.19 6.90 -7.38
CA PHE A 38 -8.33 6.27 -6.75
C PHE A 38 -9.55 7.16 -6.99
N ASP A 39 -10.53 6.64 -7.70
CA ASP A 39 -11.78 7.33 -8.00
C ASP A 39 -12.93 6.57 -7.34
N VAL A 40 -13.77 7.28 -6.58
CA VAL A 40 -14.93 6.72 -5.88
C VAL A 40 -16.16 7.46 -6.39
N ASP A 41 -17.06 6.71 -7.01
CA ASP A 41 -18.29 7.27 -7.57
C ASP A 41 -19.45 7.28 -6.55
N GLU A 42 -20.55 7.92 -6.94
CA GLU A 42 -21.80 7.99 -6.14
C GLU A 42 -22.42 6.59 -5.88
N ASN A 43 -22.07 5.59 -6.69
CA ASN A 43 -22.51 4.20 -6.55
C ASN A 43 -21.59 3.39 -5.62
N SER A 44 -20.60 4.03 -4.99
CA SER A 44 -19.58 3.37 -4.17
C SER A 44 -18.76 2.31 -4.93
N ILE A 45 -18.56 2.51 -6.24
CA ILE A 45 -17.62 1.74 -7.05
C ILE A 45 -16.27 2.43 -6.95
N LEU A 46 -15.25 1.69 -6.50
CA LEU A 46 -13.89 2.17 -6.44
C LEU A 46 -13.16 1.77 -7.73
N GLN A 47 -12.78 2.77 -8.53
CA GLN A 47 -11.89 2.57 -9.68
C GLN A 47 -10.46 2.92 -9.27
N VAL A 48 -9.56 1.95 -9.35
CA VAL A 48 -8.14 2.17 -9.08
C VAL A 48 -7.37 2.02 -10.38
N SER A 49 -6.64 3.06 -10.76
CA SER A 49 -5.77 3.04 -11.94
C SER A 49 -4.34 3.39 -11.56
N ALA A 50 -3.37 2.75 -12.22
CA ALA A 50 -1.96 3.04 -12.07
C ALA A 50 -1.34 3.28 -13.45
N MET A 51 -0.57 4.35 -13.59
CA MET A 51 0.09 4.74 -14.82
C MET A 51 1.56 5.05 -14.57
N ASP A 52 2.44 4.46 -15.38
CA ASP A 52 3.86 4.83 -15.42
C ASP A 52 4.04 6.09 -16.29
N LYS A 53 4.53 7.18 -15.70
CA LYS A 53 4.72 8.45 -16.41
C LYS A 53 5.80 8.41 -17.50
N ALA A 54 6.70 7.42 -17.46
CA ALA A 54 7.81 7.34 -18.42
C ALA A 54 7.37 6.77 -19.78
N ASN A 55 6.45 5.79 -19.77
CA ASN A 55 6.03 5.06 -20.97
C ASN A 55 4.51 5.14 -21.22
N ASN A 56 3.76 5.86 -20.37
CA ASN A 56 2.29 5.96 -20.40
C ASN A 56 1.56 4.62 -20.33
N LYS A 57 2.20 3.58 -19.80
CA LYS A 57 1.54 2.28 -19.60
C LYS A 57 0.60 2.38 -18.42
N LYS A 58 -0.67 2.06 -18.64
CA LYS A 58 -1.75 2.12 -17.65
C LYS A 58 -2.32 0.72 -17.39
N GLU A 59 -2.56 0.42 -16.13
CA GLU A 59 -3.35 -0.74 -15.69
C GLU A 59 -4.45 -0.23 -14.75
N GLU A 60 -5.65 -0.81 -14.81
CA GLU A 60 -6.74 -0.41 -13.93
C GLU A 60 -7.55 -1.63 -13.45
N ILE A 61 -8.13 -1.48 -12.27
CA ILE A 61 -9.09 -2.42 -11.71
C ILE A 61 -10.34 -1.66 -11.28
N THR A 62 -11.48 -2.21 -11.63
CA THR A 62 -12.78 -1.73 -11.13
C THR A 62 -13.20 -2.65 -10.01
N ILE A 63 -13.35 -2.09 -8.81
CA ILE A 63 -13.83 -2.80 -7.63
C ILE A 63 -15.31 -2.47 -7.51
N THR A 64 -16.14 -3.34 -8.09
CA THR A 64 -17.60 -3.21 -8.04
C THR A 64 -18.14 -3.70 -6.70
N ASN A 65 -19.17 -3.00 -6.23
CA ASN A 65 -19.74 -3.15 -4.90
C ASN A 65 -20.81 -4.28 -4.84
N ASP A 66 -20.51 -5.44 -5.45
CA ASP A 66 -21.51 -6.53 -5.62
C ASP A 66 -21.62 -7.45 -4.39
N LYS A 67 -20.75 -7.28 -3.38
CA LYS A 67 -20.79 -8.05 -2.14
C LYS A 67 -20.61 -7.16 -0.92
N GLY A 68 -21.74 -6.64 -0.44
CA GLY A 68 -21.94 -6.16 0.92
C GLY A 68 -20.94 -5.11 1.35
N ARG A 69 -21.37 -3.83 1.31
CA ARG A 69 -20.93 -2.91 2.35
C ARG A 69 -21.10 -3.63 3.68
N LEU A 70 -20.05 -3.57 4.48
CA LEU A 70 -20.15 -3.93 5.88
C LEU A 70 -21.42 -3.29 6.43
N SER A 71 -22.27 -4.06 7.09
CA SER A 71 -23.42 -3.45 7.76
C SER A 71 -22.90 -2.39 8.73
N GLU A 72 -23.75 -1.43 9.11
CA GLU A 72 -23.36 -0.39 10.08
C GLU A 72 -22.82 -1.03 11.38
N GLU A 73 -23.39 -2.16 11.78
CA GLU A 73 -22.93 -3.00 12.90
C GLU A 73 -21.52 -3.60 12.66
N GLU A 74 -21.21 -4.03 11.44
CA GLU A 74 -19.88 -4.54 11.10
C GLU A 74 -18.84 -3.43 11.06
N ILE A 75 -19.21 -2.23 10.59
CA ILE A 75 -18.35 -1.04 10.62
C ILE A 75 -18.05 -0.68 12.07
N GLU A 76 -19.07 -0.56 12.92
CA GLU A 76 -18.89 -0.26 14.35
C GLU A 76 -18.05 -1.32 15.06
N ARG A 77 -18.26 -2.61 14.75
CA ARG A 77 -17.42 -3.69 15.28
C ARG A 77 -15.96 -3.49 14.86
N MET A 78 -15.69 -3.20 13.59
CA MET A 78 -14.32 -2.98 13.09
C MET A 78 -13.66 -1.76 13.73
N VAL A 79 -14.39 -0.67 13.94
CA VAL A 79 -13.88 0.52 14.63
C VAL A 79 -13.53 0.20 16.09
N ASN A 80 -14.41 -0.52 16.79
CA ASN A 80 -14.17 -0.94 18.16
C ASN A 80 -12.99 -1.90 18.28
N GLU A 81 -12.89 -2.88 17.38
CA GLU A 81 -11.74 -3.78 17.30
C GLU A 81 -10.45 -3.00 17.01
N ALA A 82 -10.46 -2.07 16.06
CA ALA A 82 -9.30 -1.24 15.75
C ALA A 82 -8.81 -0.44 16.98
N ALA A 83 -9.74 0.12 17.76
CA ALA A 83 -9.40 0.81 19.01
C ALA A 83 -8.82 -0.14 20.07
N GLN A 84 -9.34 -1.36 20.19
CA GLN A 84 -8.81 -2.36 21.12
C GLN A 84 -7.39 -2.81 20.75
N PHE A 85 -7.08 -2.89 19.45
CA PHE A 85 -5.78 -3.32 18.95
C PHE A 85 -4.79 -2.17 18.75
N GLU A 86 -5.14 -0.92 19.06
CA GLU A 86 -4.29 0.26 18.82
C GLU A 86 -2.89 0.12 19.44
N ASP A 87 -2.81 -0.33 20.70
CA ASP A 87 -1.53 -0.51 21.42
C ASP A 87 -0.67 -1.63 20.81
N GLU A 88 -1.28 -2.72 20.34
CA GLU A 88 -0.57 -3.81 19.67
C GLU A 88 -0.08 -3.39 18.28
N ASP A 89 -0.95 -2.73 17.53
CA ASP A 89 -0.67 -2.18 16.20
C ASP A 89 0.46 -1.14 16.29
N LYS A 90 0.49 -0.31 17.34
CA LYS A 90 1.59 0.64 17.59
C LYS A 90 2.92 -0.06 17.84
N LYS A 91 2.97 -1.07 18.71
CA LYS A 91 4.21 -1.84 18.97
C LYS A 91 4.73 -2.53 17.72
N MET A 92 3.82 -3.09 16.91
CA MET A 92 4.19 -3.71 15.64
C MET A 92 4.72 -2.69 14.64
N ARG A 93 4.08 -1.52 14.51
CA ARG A 93 4.53 -0.42 13.66
C ARG A 93 5.94 0.03 14.05
N GLU A 94 6.17 0.30 15.34
CA GLU A 94 7.49 0.73 15.85
C GLU A 94 8.59 -0.29 15.54
N LYS A 95 8.29 -1.60 15.67
CA LYS A 95 9.23 -2.67 15.32
C LYS A 95 9.55 -2.68 13.82
N VAL A 96 8.54 -2.52 12.97
CA VAL A 96 8.73 -2.49 11.51
C VAL A 96 9.50 -1.25 11.08
N GLU A 97 9.17 -0.07 11.62
CA GLU A 97 9.88 1.18 11.36
C GLU A 97 11.34 1.10 11.77
N SER A 98 11.62 0.57 12.97
CA SER A 98 12.99 0.38 13.45
C SER A 98 13.79 -0.55 12.54
N ARG A 99 13.18 -1.66 12.09
CA ARG A 99 13.83 -2.58 11.14
C ARG A 99 14.10 -1.91 9.80
N ASN A 100 13.09 -1.23 9.23
CA ASN A 100 13.22 -0.57 7.93
C ASN A 100 14.24 0.58 7.98
N GLY A 101 14.31 1.31 9.09
CA GLY A 101 15.32 2.34 9.35
C GLY A 101 16.73 1.75 9.39
N LEU A 102 16.92 0.65 10.12
CA LEU A 102 18.21 -0.06 10.16
C LEU A 102 18.60 -0.61 8.79
N GLU A 103 17.68 -1.24 8.05
CA GLU A 103 17.91 -1.73 6.69
C GLU A 103 18.31 -0.60 5.75
N GLY A 104 17.65 0.57 5.84
CA GLY A 104 17.98 1.75 5.07
C GLY A 104 19.41 2.24 5.33
N VAL A 105 19.81 2.31 6.60
CA VAL A 105 21.18 2.69 6.99
C VAL A 105 22.20 1.66 6.54
N ALA A 106 21.94 0.37 6.75
CA ALA A 106 22.83 -0.72 6.34
C ALA A 106 23.05 -0.72 4.82
N TYR A 107 21.99 -0.48 4.04
CA TYR A 107 22.08 -0.37 2.60
C TYR A 107 22.86 0.87 2.15
N SER A 108 22.65 2.02 2.81
CA SER A 108 23.42 3.25 2.57
C SER A 108 24.91 3.05 2.83
N LEU A 109 25.28 2.44 3.95
CA LEU A 109 26.65 2.09 4.30
C LEU A 109 27.28 1.12 3.28
N LYS A 110 26.53 0.07 2.88
CA LYS A 110 26.99 -0.87 1.86
C LYS A 110 27.31 -0.17 0.54
N ASN A 111 26.46 0.75 0.10
CA ASN A 111 26.71 1.53 -1.11
C ASN A 111 27.93 2.46 -0.95
N GLN A 112 28.09 3.14 0.18
CA GLN A 112 29.25 4.00 0.43
C GLN A 112 30.59 3.24 0.42
N VAL A 113 30.60 1.99 0.90
CA VAL A 113 31.80 1.14 0.86
C VAL A 113 32.08 0.65 -0.55
N ASN A 114 31.04 0.23 -1.29
CA ASN A 114 31.19 -0.29 -2.65
C ASN A 114 31.47 0.81 -3.70
N ASP A 115 31.07 2.07 -3.46
CA ASP A 115 31.37 3.20 -4.35
C ASP A 115 32.85 3.64 -4.28
N LYS A 116 33.61 3.22 -3.26
CA LYS A 116 35.05 3.52 -3.15
C LYS A 116 35.95 2.62 -4.03
N GLU A 117 35.38 1.67 -4.76
CA GLU A 117 36.13 0.79 -5.67
C GLU A 117 36.04 1.19 -7.16
N LYS A 118 35.67 2.45 -7.46
CA LYS A 118 35.78 3.03 -8.81
C LYS A 118 36.87 4.09 -8.92
#